data_AF-A0A397L1I6-F1
#
_entry.id   AF-A0A397L1I6-F1
#
_cell.length_a   1.000
_cell.length_b   1.000
_cell.length_c   1.000
_cell.angle_alpha   90.00
_cell.angle_beta   90.00
_cell.angle_gamma   90.00
#
_symmetry.space_group_name_H-M   'P 1'
#
loop_
_entity.id
_entity.type
_entity.pdbx_description
1 polymer ?
#
loop_
_entity_poly.entity_id
_entity_poly.type
_entity_poly.pdbx_seq_one_letter_code
_entity_poly.pdbx_strand_id
1 'polypeptide(L)'
;MPLDSNVFIPDDRPLHSDVFLPDQKNKDSDVFVPDDMPLDSDVFKVPPGPNTPQQVHITQVRYWSENGKLKKLAEATINTYRFFNYTSGYIHHCLIDDLEIFNLFLIQYPGDLGQTYDSNRTLSHYEMNPGKGQAVLFLGDLSYADLYKFHDNNRWDTWGRFVERSAAYQPWIWTAGNHEIDFVPDIGETEPFKPFTNRYHTPYKASGSISPLWYSIKRASAYIIVMSCYSSYGVYTPQYKWLRKEFQRVNRTETPWLIVLVHCPFYHSYVHHYMEGETMRVLYEQWFVKSKVDVVFAGHVHAYERSYLLCPQVIINY
;
A
#
# COMPACT_ATOMS: atom_id res chain seq x y z
N MET A 1 -45.95 -25.64 -23.10
CA MET A 1 -44.85 -26.37 -22.44
C MET A 1 -44.14 -25.38 -21.54
N PRO A 2 -43.92 -25.72 -20.25
CA PRO A 2 -43.63 -24.75 -19.21
C PRO A 2 -42.14 -24.40 -19.11
N LEU A 3 -41.88 -23.25 -18.47
CA LEU A 3 -40.58 -22.74 -18.04
C LEU A 3 -39.95 -23.69 -17.01
N ASP A 4 -38.71 -24.11 -17.26
CA ASP A 4 -37.89 -24.75 -16.24
C ASP A 4 -37.34 -23.70 -15.28
N SER A 5 -37.77 -23.81 -14.04
CA SER A 5 -37.32 -23.06 -12.88
C SER A 5 -36.22 -23.86 -12.19
N ASN A 6 -34.96 -23.64 -12.58
CA ASN A 6 -33.84 -24.08 -11.77
C ASN A 6 -33.59 -23.06 -10.66
N VAL A 7 -34.38 -23.21 -9.59
CA VAL A 7 -34.09 -22.68 -8.26
C VAL A 7 -32.77 -23.29 -7.79
N PHE A 8 -31.73 -22.48 -7.70
CA PHE A 8 -30.46 -22.91 -7.12
C PHE A 8 -30.61 -22.89 -5.60
N ILE A 9 -30.51 -24.07 -4.98
CA ILE A 9 -30.46 -24.25 -3.52
C ILE A 9 -29.03 -23.93 -3.09
N PRO A 10 -28.78 -23.02 -2.14
CA PRO A 10 -27.44 -22.79 -1.60
C PRO A 10 -26.92 -24.05 -0.91
N ASP A 11 -25.67 -24.38 -1.21
CA ASP A 11 -24.93 -25.48 -0.58
C ASP A 11 -24.54 -25.06 0.86
N ASP A 12 -25.26 -25.58 1.86
CA ASP A 12 -25.06 -25.37 3.31
C ASP A 12 -23.79 -26.05 3.84
N ARG A 13 -22.64 -25.85 3.18
CA ARG A 13 -21.35 -26.25 3.75
C ARG A 13 -20.82 -25.14 4.63
N PRO A 14 -20.58 -25.38 5.93
CA PRO A 14 -20.02 -24.37 6.80
C PRO A 14 -18.61 -24.00 6.29
N LEU A 15 -18.46 -22.74 5.87
CA LEU A 15 -17.16 -22.12 5.73
C LEU A 15 -16.53 -22.11 7.13
N HIS A 16 -15.56 -23.00 7.36
CA HIS A 16 -14.66 -22.89 8.49
C HIS A 16 -13.79 -21.64 8.29
N SER A 17 -14.34 -20.49 8.63
CA SER A 17 -13.57 -19.28 8.94
C SER A 17 -13.24 -19.36 10.41
N ASP A 18 -12.03 -19.80 10.74
CA ASP A 18 -11.45 -19.51 12.05
C ASP A 18 -11.16 -18.01 12.10
N VAL A 19 -12.19 -17.24 12.44
CA VAL A 19 -12.10 -15.81 12.68
C VAL A 19 -11.50 -15.64 14.07
N PHE A 20 -10.22 -15.26 14.14
CA PHE A 20 -9.69 -14.66 15.36
C PHE A 20 -10.11 -13.18 15.37
N LEU A 21 -11.26 -12.91 15.97
CA LEU A 21 -11.59 -11.57 16.42
C LEU A 21 -10.80 -11.31 17.71
N PRO A 22 -10.03 -10.21 17.82
CA PRO A 22 -9.55 -9.79 19.13
C PRO A 22 -10.76 -9.48 20.01
N ASP A 23 -10.83 -10.17 21.16
CA ASP A 23 -11.91 -10.08 22.14
C ASP A 23 -12.02 -8.62 22.62
N GLN A 24 -13.11 -7.93 22.28
CA GLN A 24 -13.39 -6.58 22.80
C GLN A 24 -13.77 -6.66 24.29
N LYS A 25 -12.78 -6.84 25.15
CA LYS A 25 -12.91 -6.74 26.60
C LYS A 25 -11.78 -5.91 27.20
N ASN A 26 -12.01 -4.60 27.28
CA ASN A 26 -11.94 -3.82 28.53
C ASN A 26 -12.15 -2.34 28.22
N LYS A 27 -13.40 -1.89 28.37
CA LYS A 27 -13.67 -0.50 28.74
C LYS A 27 -13.30 -0.42 30.23
N ASP A 28 -12.15 0.18 30.54
CA ASP A 28 -11.81 0.81 31.83
C ASP A 28 -10.31 1.21 31.97
N SER A 29 -9.56 1.29 30.86
CA SER A 29 -8.29 2.03 30.81
C SER A 29 -8.07 2.65 29.42
N ASP A 30 -8.21 3.97 29.31
CA ASP A 30 -8.23 4.78 28.06
C ASP A 30 -6.87 4.89 27.32
N VAL A 31 -6.28 3.76 26.95
CA VAL A 31 -5.31 3.67 25.85
C VAL A 31 -5.52 2.32 25.18
N PHE A 32 -6.06 2.31 23.95
CA PHE A 32 -5.95 1.13 23.10
C PHE A 32 -4.45 0.92 22.85
N VAL A 33 -3.87 -0.10 23.47
CA VAL A 33 -2.52 -0.55 23.15
C VAL A 33 -2.72 -1.63 22.08
N PRO A 34 -2.36 -1.38 20.82
CA PRO A 34 -2.37 -2.43 19.81
C PRO A 34 -1.57 -3.64 20.32
N ASP A 35 -1.88 -4.87 19.89
CA ASP A 35 -1.09 -6.07 20.18
C ASP A 35 0.25 -6.08 19.41
N ASP A 36 0.91 -4.93 19.43
CA ASP A 36 2.16 -4.61 18.77
C ASP A 36 3.33 -5.22 19.50
N MET A 37 4.35 -5.58 18.73
CA MET A 37 5.62 -6.03 19.30
C MET A 37 6.20 -4.94 20.24
N PRO A 38 6.79 -5.34 21.38
CA PRO A 38 7.39 -4.39 22.32
C PRO A 38 8.64 -3.74 21.72
N LEU A 39 8.97 -2.53 22.17
CA LEU A 39 10.07 -1.72 21.60
C LEU A 39 11.45 -2.38 21.69
N ASP A 40 11.64 -3.34 22.60
CA ASP A 40 12.87 -4.11 22.79
C ASP A 40 12.92 -5.40 21.93
N SER A 41 11.91 -5.63 21.09
CA SER A 41 11.89 -6.74 20.13
C SER A 41 13.12 -6.69 19.22
N ASP A 42 13.61 -7.87 18.86
CA ASP A 42 14.78 -8.03 18.00
C ASP A 42 14.62 -7.36 16.64
N VAL A 43 13.42 -7.40 16.06
CA VAL A 43 13.07 -6.76 14.78
C VAL A 43 13.14 -5.24 14.80
N PHE A 44 13.17 -4.60 15.98
CA PHE A 44 13.28 -3.15 16.12
C PHE A 44 14.67 -2.68 16.55
N LYS A 45 15.66 -3.57 16.64
CA LYS A 45 17.01 -3.22 17.08
C LYS A 45 17.62 -2.16 16.16
N VAL A 46 18.22 -1.15 16.80
CA VAL A 46 19.00 -0.13 16.09
C VAL A 46 20.33 -0.77 15.65
N PRO A 47 20.74 -0.59 14.37
CA PRO A 47 22.05 -1.03 13.91
C PRO A 47 23.19 -0.45 14.76
N PRO A 48 24.21 -1.26 15.13
CA PRO A 48 25.28 -0.78 15.99
C PRO A 48 26.22 0.18 15.26
N GLY A 49 26.87 1.06 16.03
CA GLY A 49 27.87 2.01 15.54
C GLY A 49 27.38 3.46 15.46
N PRO A 50 28.31 4.44 15.43
CA PRO A 50 27.96 5.84 15.35
C PRO A 50 27.37 6.19 13.97
N ASN A 51 26.19 6.81 13.96
CA ASN A 51 25.51 7.30 12.76
C ASN A 51 25.28 6.20 11.69
N THR A 52 25.06 4.95 12.12
CA THR A 52 24.80 3.83 11.21
C THR A 52 23.43 4.03 10.54
N PRO A 53 23.33 3.90 9.20
CA PRO A 53 22.07 3.94 8.49
C PRO A 53 21.07 2.91 9.03
N GLN A 54 19.80 3.28 9.07
CA GLN A 54 18.68 2.45 9.52
C GLN A 54 17.43 2.84 8.73
N GLN A 55 16.39 2.00 8.79
CA GLN A 55 15.13 2.20 8.06
C GLN A 55 15.32 2.25 6.54
N VAL A 56 16.30 1.52 6.02
CA VAL A 56 16.65 1.46 4.59
C VAL A 56 15.51 0.79 3.83
N HIS A 57 15.01 1.48 2.81
CA HIS A 57 13.99 0.95 1.91
C HIS A 57 14.16 1.53 0.51
N ILE A 58 13.63 0.82 -0.48
CA ILE A 58 13.65 1.21 -1.88
C ILE A 58 12.24 1.10 -2.48
N THR A 59 11.83 2.08 -3.26
CA THR A 59 10.50 2.07 -3.93
C THR A 59 10.62 1.62 -5.38
N GLN A 60 11.75 1.92 -6.02
CA GLN A 60 12.08 1.48 -7.36
C GLN A 60 13.58 1.17 -7.39
N VAL A 61 13.94 -0.03 -7.84
CA VAL A 61 15.33 -0.44 -8.02
C VAL A 61 15.44 -0.94 -9.44
N ARG A 62 16.45 -0.47 -10.13
CA ARG A 62 17.09 -1.23 -11.17
C ARG A 62 18.47 -1.63 -10.62
N TYR A 63 18.98 -2.79 -11.00
CA TYR A 63 20.11 -3.45 -10.35
C TYR A 63 21.39 -3.29 -11.19
N TRP A 64 22.53 -3.78 -10.68
CA TRP A 64 23.84 -3.69 -11.35
C TRP A 64 24.37 -5.08 -11.80
N SER A 65 25.41 -5.07 -12.64
CA SER A 65 26.18 -6.25 -13.01
C SER A 65 27.06 -6.71 -11.85
N GLU A 66 26.90 -7.97 -11.44
CA GLU A 66 27.71 -8.67 -10.43
C GLU A 66 29.24 -8.52 -10.65
N ASN A 67 29.66 -8.21 -11.89
CA ASN A 67 31.06 -8.12 -12.31
C ASN A 67 31.53 -6.70 -12.74
N GLY A 68 30.75 -5.66 -12.49
CA GLY A 68 31.10 -4.28 -12.85
C GLY A 68 32.18 -3.67 -11.94
N LYS A 69 33.35 -3.30 -12.49
CA LYS A 69 34.47 -2.70 -11.72
C LYS A 69 34.27 -1.23 -11.33
N LEU A 70 33.25 -0.55 -11.85
CA LEU A 70 33.04 0.90 -11.69
C LEU A 70 31.96 1.17 -10.63
N LYS A 71 32.38 1.72 -9.48
CA LYS A 71 31.48 2.27 -8.46
C LYS A 71 31.05 3.67 -8.88
N LYS A 72 29.74 3.92 -8.97
CA LYS A 72 29.16 5.26 -9.19
C LYS A 72 28.69 5.85 -7.85
N LEU A 73 28.77 7.16 -7.72
CA LEU A 73 28.22 7.92 -6.59
C LEU A 73 26.96 8.65 -7.05
N ALA A 74 25.96 8.72 -6.18
CA ALA A 74 24.73 9.47 -6.41
C ALA A 74 24.49 10.39 -5.20
N GLU A 75 24.00 11.61 -5.45
CA GLU A 75 23.69 12.58 -4.41
C GLU A 75 22.29 12.35 -3.85
N ALA A 76 22.14 12.46 -2.53
CA ALA A 76 20.87 12.29 -1.84
C ALA A 76 20.29 13.66 -1.42
N THR A 77 18.97 13.77 -1.48
CA THR A 77 18.24 14.86 -0.81
C THR A 77 18.05 14.47 0.66
N ILE A 78 18.30 15.41 1.56
CA ILE A 78 18.13 15.21 3.01
C ILE A 78 16.93 16.03 3.48
N ASN A 79 16.00 15.42 4.22
CA ASN A 79 14.89 16.10 4.87
C ASN A 79 14.76 15.69 6.34
N THR A 80 14.07 16.55 7.09
CA THR A 80 13.65 16.31 8.46
C THR A 80 12.26 16.88 8.62
N TYR A 81 11.44 16.30 9.50
CA TYR A 81 10.13 16.86 9.84
C TYR A 81 9.89 16.81 11.35
N ARG A 82 8.91 17.58 11.80
CA ARG A 82 8.37 17.52 13.16
C ARG A 82 6.92 17.14 13.11
N PHE A 83 6.47 16.37 14.09
CA PHE A 83 5.07 16.02 14.27
C PHE A 83 4.74 16.13 15.76
N PHE A 84 3.97 17.14 16.15
CA PHE A 84 3.75 17.49 17.55
C PHE A 84 5.07 17.67 18.31
N ASN A 85 5.35 16.82 19.31
CA ASN A 85 6.58 16.84 20.10
C ASN A 85 7.69 15.93 19.52
N TYR A 86 7.42 15.19 18.45
CA TYR A 86 8.38 14.37 17.74
C TYR A 86 9.22 15.20 16.76
N THR A 87 10.51 14.89 16.66
CA THR A 87 11.41 15.39 15.62
C THR A 87 12.10 14.20 14.97
N SER A 88 12.01 14.11 13.64
CA SER A 88 12.64 13.01 12.90
C SER A 88 14.16 13.07 12.97
N GLY A 89 14.80 11.93 12.73
CA GLY A 89 16.20 11.91 12.29
C GLY A 89 16.37 12.54 10.89
N TYR A 90 17.59 12.50 10.38
CA TYR A 90 17.89 12.88 9.00
C TYR A 90 17.43 11.77 8.05
N ILE A 91 16.47 12.08 7.19
CA ILE A 91 15.93 11.16 6.20
C ILE A 91 16.64 11.45 4.88
N HIS A 92 17.16 10.41 4.22
CA HIS A 92 17.93 10.53 2.99
C HIS A 92 17.19 9.84 1.84
N HIS A 93 16.95 10.58 0.76
CA HIS A 93 16.33 10.07 -0.46
C HIS A 93 17.28 10.23 -1.63
N CYS A 94 17.64 9.13 -2.29
CA CYS A 94 18.53 9.13 -3.44
C CYS A 94 17.85 8.44 -4.62
N LEU A 95 17.76 9.15 -5.75
CA LEU A 95 17.29 8.57 -7.00
C LEU A 95 18.51 8.06 -7.78
N ILE A 96 18.49 6.79 -8.16
CA ILE A 96 19.48 6.17 -9.06
C ILE A 96 18.75 5.78 -10.34
N ASP A 97 19.21 6.29 -11.48
CA ASP A 97 18.61 6.09 -12.81
C ASP A 97 19.53 5.30 -13.78
N ASP A 98 19.02 5.04 -14.99
CA ASP A 98 19.76 4.41 -16.10
C ASP A 98 20.38 3.02 -15.83
N LEU A 99 19.61 2.12 -15.21
CA LEU A 99 20.03 0.72 -14.99
C LEU A 99 19.17 -0.28 -15.80
N GLU A 100 19.68 -1.51 -15.97
CA GLU A 100 19.11 -2.57 -16.82
C GLU A 100 17.91 -3.29 -16.17
N ILE A 101 17.12 -4.02 -16.97
CA ILE A 101 15.82 -4.63 -16.58
C ILE A 101 15.92 -6.17 -16.60
N PHE A 102 15.39 -6.83 -15.56
CA PHE A 102 15.19 -8.29 -15.51
C PHE A 102 13.72 -8.66 -15.21
N ASN A 103 13.42 -9.94 -15.46
CA ASN A 103 12.10 -10.59 -15.41
C ASN A 103 11.44 -10.59 -14.02
N LEU A 104 10.13 -10.87 -13.96
CA LEU A 104 9.20 -10.52 -12.87
C LEU A 104 8.44 -11.69 -12.24
N PHE A 105 8.42 -11.71 -10.90
CA PHE A 105 7.38 -12.26 -10.03
C PHE A 105 6.92 -11.15 -9.05
N LEU A 106 5.67 -10.71 -9.18
CA LEU A 106 5.01 -9.81 -8.21
C LEU A 106 4.24 -10.65 -7.21
N ILE A 107 4.38 -10.35 -5.93
CA ILE A 107 3.54 -10.92 -4.89
C ILE A 107 2.76 -9.77 -4.26
N GLN A 108 1.44 -9.93 -4.23
CA GLN A 108 0.58 -9.10 -3.40
C GLN A 108 0.96 -9.36 -1.95
N TYR A 109 1.32 -8.31 -1.24
CA TYR A 109 1.47 -8.36 0.19
C TYR A 109 0.21 -7.74 0.80
N PRO A 110 -0.34 -8.29 1.89
CA PRO A 110 -1.48 -7.66 2.54
C PRO A 110 -1.13 -6.19 2.83
N GLY A 111 -2.03 -5.27 2.46
CA GLY A 111 -2.04 -3.96 3.10
C GLY A 111 -2.25 -4.14 4.59
N ASP A 112 -2.18 -3.06 5.36
CA ASP A 112 -2.57 -3.12 6.77
C ASP A 112 -1.56 -3.94 7.59
N LEU A 113 -0.26 -3.77 7.30
CA LEU A 113 0.77 -4.61 7.90
C LEU A 113 0.90 -4.36 9.39
N GLY A 114 1.05 -3.10 9.82
CA GLY A 114 1.34 -2.78 11.22
C GLY A 114 2.65 -3.39 11.71
N GLN A 115 2.76 -3.59 13.03
CA GLN A 115 3.98 -4.08 13.68
C GLN A 115 3.69 -5.04 14.85
N THR A 116 2.67 -5.87 14.70
CA THR A 116 2.29 -6.96 15.61
C THR A 116 3.11 -8.22 15.34
N TYR A 117 2.92 -9.23 16.20
CA TYR A 117 3.49 -10.56 15.95
C TYR A 117 2.96 -11.20 14.65
N ASP A 118 1.70 -10.96 14.30
CA ASP A 118 1.12 -11.42 13.04
C ASP A 118 1.70 -10.67 11.83
N SER A 119 2.02 -9.39 11.98
CA SER A 119 2.77 -8.62 10.99
C SER A 119 4.13 -9.28 10.71
N ASN A 120 4.85 -9.63 11.77
CA ASN A 120 6.15 -10.29 11.66
C ASN A 120 6.03 -11.67 10.99
N ARG A 121 5.04 -12.46 11.40
CA ARG A 121 4.77 -13.77 10.79
C ARG A 121 4.45 -13.63 9.30
N THR A 122 3.62 -12.67 8.93
CA THR A 122 3.25 -12.41 7.53
C THR A 122 4.48 -12.07 6.70
N LEU A 123 5.36 -11.21 7.21
CA LEU A 123 6.58 -10.80 6.51
C LEU A 123 7.55 -11.99 6.35
N SER A 124 7.70 -12.79 7.41
CA SER A 124 8.51 -14.01 7.38
C SER A 124 7.96 -15.05 6.40
N HIS A 125 6.64 -15.24 6.32
CA HIS A 125 6.01 -16.13 5.34
C HIS A 125 6.24 -15.65 3.90
N TYR A 126 6.20 -14.34 3.66
CA TYR A 126 6.52 -13.75 2.37
C TYR A 126 7.98 -14.01 1.96
N GLU A 127 8.93 -13.76 2.87
CA GLU A 127 10.37 -13.96 2.64
C GLU A 127 10.72 -15.44 2.37
N MET A 128 10.03 -16.37 3.05
CA MET A 128 10.20 -17.81 2.88
C MET A 128 9.43 -18.40 1.69
N ASN A 129 8.62 -17.61 0.99
CA ASN A 129 7.79 -18.12 -0.08
C ASN A 129 8.66 -18.65 -1.24
N PRO A 130 8.48 -19.92 -1.69
CA PRO A 130 9.30 -20.50 -2.75
C PRO A 130 9.15 -19.80 -4.11
N GLY A 131 8.08 -19.02 -4.29
CA GLY A 131 7.86 -18.19 -5.48
C GLY A 131 8.82 -17.00 -5.61
N LYS A 132 9.57 -16.65 -4.54
CA LYS A 132 10.62 -15.61 -4.52
C LYS A 132 10.16 -14.29 -5.16
N GLY A 133 9.22 -13.62 -4.50
CA GLY A 133 8.78 -12.28 -4.92
C GLY A 133 9.96 -11.33 -5.12
N GLN A 134 9.90 -10.52 -6.18
CA GLN A 134 10.96 -9.58 -6.54
C GLN A 134 10.55 -8.11 -6.35
N ALA A 135 9.29 -7.89 -6.01
CA ALA A 135 8.75 -6.62 -5.55
C ALA A 135 7.46 -6.87 -4.77
N VAL A 136 7.15 -5.95 -3.87
CA VAL A 136 5.92 -5.95 -3.08
C VAL A 136 4.98 -4.87 -3.62
N LEU A 137 3.73 -5.24 -3.87
CA LEU A 137 2.64 -4.28 -4.06
C LEU A 137 2.00 -4.03 -2.69
N PHE A 138 2.24 -2.87 -2.09
CA PHE A 138 1.80 -2.55 -0.72
C PHE A 138 0.54 -1.68 -0.77
N LEU A 139 -0.52 -2.10 -0.07
CA LEU A 139 -1.88 -1.61 -0.30
C LEU A 139 -2.35 -0.55 0.70
N GLY A 140 -1.44 0.14 1.39
CA GLY A 140 -1.74 1.17 2.39
C GLY A 140 -1.73 0.62 3.81
N ASP A 141 -1.82 1.53 4.77
CA ASP A 141 -1.76 1.29 6.21
C ASP A 141 -0.46 0.57 6.63
N LEU A 142 0.61 1.36 6.72
CA LEU A 142 1.95 0.89 6.95
C LEU A 142 2.15 0.56 8.43
N SER A 143 2.29 1.60 9.26
CA SER A 143 2.85 1.47 10.61
C SER A 143 1.82 1.41 11.73
N TYR A 144 0.59 1.91 11.47
CA TYR A 144 -0.42 2.17 12.50
C TYR A 144 0.08 3.03 13.67
N ALA A 145 1.09 3.87 13.43
CA ALA A 145 1.66 4.76 14.45
C ALA A 145 0.63 5.77 14.98
N ASP A 146 -0.38 6.09 14.18
CA ASP A 146 -1.50 6.97 14.53
C ASP A 146 -2.42 6.40 15.62
N LEU A 147 -2.42 5.07 15.83
CA LEU A 147 -3.13 4.44 16.95
C LEU A 147 -2.49 4.73 18.32
N TYR A 148 -1.25 5.21 18.33
CA TYR A 148 -0.57 5.59 19.57
C TYR A 148 -0.92 7.02 19.99
N LYS A 149 -0.80 7.29 21.28
CA LYS A 149 -1.05 8.63 21.84
C LYS A 149 -0.24 9.69 21.09
N PHE A 150 -0.94 10.71 20.58
CA PHE A 150 -0.39 11.79 19.75
C PHE A 150 0.27 11.34 18.44
N HIS A 151 -0.13 10.18 17.94
CA HIS A 151 0.46 9.50 16.78
C HIS A 151 1.97 9.36 16.98
N ASP A 152 2.37 8.57 17.98
CA ASP A 152 3.78 8.46 18.37
C ASP A 152 4.66 8.05 17.18
N ASN A 153 5.32 9.03 16.57
CA ASN A 153 6.10 8.85 15.35
C ASN A 153 7.38 8.03 15.58
N ASN A 154 7.73 7.70 16.84
CA ASN A 154 8.73 6.67 17.10
C ASN A 154 8.28 5.29 16.57
N ARG A 155 6.97 5.06 16.42
CA ARG A 155 6.41 3.84 15.83
C ARG A 155 6.56 3.76 14.31
N TRP A 156 6.73 4.89 13.64
CA TRP A 156 7.20 4.91 12.25
C TRP A 156 8.67 4.45 12.17
N ASP A 157 9.50 4.81 13.15
CA ASP A 157 10.92 4.44 13.19
C ASP A 157 11.12 2.94 13.46
N THR A 158 10.35 2.35 14.38
CA THR A 158 10.36 0.90 14.62
C THR A 158 9.87 0.13 13.41
N TRP A 159 8.77 0.57 12.78
CA TRP A 159 8.25 -0.07 11.57
C TRP A 159 9.27 -0.05 10.43
N GLY A 160 9.93 1.09 10.20
CA GLY A 160 10.99 1.21 9.19
C GLY A 160 12.14 0.23 9.41
N ARG A 161 12.59 0.03 10.66
CA ARG A 161 13.61 -0.99 11.00
C ARG A 161 13.10 -2.41 10.82
N PHE A 162 11.84 -2.66 11.17
CA PHE A 162 11.22 -3.97 11.04
C PHE A 162 11.12 -4.44 9.58
N VAL A 163 10.68 -3.58 8.66
CA VAL A 163 10.53 -3.94 7.24
C VAL A 163 11.82 -3.85 6.44
N GLU A 164 12.88 -3.23 6.98
CA GLU A 164 14.18 -3.03 6.32
C GLU A 164 14.74 -4.34 5.75
N ARG A 165 14.59 -5.46 6.47
CA ARG A 165 15.06 -6.79 6.05
C ARG A 165 14.47 -7.29 4.73
N SER A 166 13.37 -6.67 4.25
CA SER A 166 12.77 -6.93 2.94
C SER A 166 12.88 -5.70 2.04
N ALA A 167 12.41 -4.55 2.51
CA ALA A 167 12.30 -3.33 1.71
C ALA A 167 13.67 -2.74 1.31
N ALA A 168 14.78 -3.11 1.97
CA ALA A 168 16.13 -2.71 1.56
C ALA A 168 16.68 -3.53 0.38
N TYR A 169 16.08 -4.69 0.07
CA TYR A 169 16.60 -5.63 -0.94
C TYR A 169 15.68 -5.79 -2.14
N GLN A 170 14.40 -5.43 -1.99
CA GLN A 170 13.46 -5.39 -3.07
C GLN A 170 12.49 -4.22 -2.93
N PRO A 171 11.99 -3.69 -4.05
CA PRO A 171 11.14 -2.52 -4.01
C PRO A 171 9.73 -2.83 -3.52
N TRP A 172 9.27 -1.99 -2.61
CA TRP A 172 7.88 -1.95 -2.18
C TRP A 172 7.19 -0.77 -2.86
N ILE A 173 6.07 -1.03 -3.53
CA ILE A 173 5.30 -0.06 -4.28
C ILE A 173 4.17 0.43 -3.38
N TRP A 174 4.32 1.66 -2.89
CA TRP A 174 3.51 2.23 -1.82
C TRP A 174 2.16 2.75 -2.32
N THR A 175 1.09 2.33 -1.67
CA THR A 175 -0.23 2.97 -1.67
C THR A 175 -0.41 3.65 -0.31
N ALA A 176 -1.10 4.79 -0.25
CA ALA A 176 -1.43 5.47 1.01
C ALA A 176 -2.82 5.05 1.49
N GLY A 177 -2.91 4.56 2.72
CA GLY A 177 -4.15 4.21 3.42
C GLY A 177 -4.66 5.33 4.32
N ASN A 178 -5.69 5.05 5.15
CA ASN A 178 -6.20 6.05 6.08
C ASN A 178 -5.27 6.27 7.27
N HIS A 179 -4.53 5.24 7.69
CA HIS A 179 -3.58 5.38 8.80
C HIS A 179 -2.36 6.22 8.43
N GLU A 180 -2.17 6.52 7.14
CA GLU A 180 -1.19 7.52 6.69
C GLU A 180 -1.73 8.94 6.72
N ILE A 181 -3.03 9.20 6.94
CA ILE A 181 -3.60 10.56 6.88
C ILE A 181 -2.97 11.46 7.94
N ASP A 182 -2.76 10.96 9.17
CA ASP A 182 -2.07 11.69 10.24
C ASP A 182 -2.61 13.13 10.47
N PHE A 183 -3.94 13.33 10.31
CA PHE A 183 -4.60 14.63 10.45
C PHE A 183 -5.20 14.78 11.86
N VAL A 184 -4.54 15.58 12.71
CA VAL A 184 -4.89 15.78 14.12
C VAL A 184 -4.87 17.27 14.48
N PRO A 185 -5.94 18.02 14.18
CA PRO A 185 -6.00 19.46 14.45
C PRO A 185 -5.78 19.83 15.92
N ASP A 186 -6.20 18.98 16.86
CA ASP A 186 -6.12 19.21 18.30
C ASP A 186 -4.68 19.38 18.81
N ILE A 187 -3.70 18.81 18.11
CA ILE A 187 -2.27 18.94 18.41
C ILE A 187 -1.53 19.81 17.39
N GLY A 188 -2.27 20.53 16.53
CA GLY A 188 -1.73 21.44 15.52
C GLY A 188 -1.25 20.77 14.22
N GLU A 189 -1.47 19.47 14.06
CA GLU A 189 -1.05 18.72 12.87
C GLU A 189 -2.20 18.66 11.86
N THR A 190 -2.21 19.61 10.92
CA THR A 190 -3.29 19.80 9.94
C THR A 190 -2.89 19.50 8.50
N GLU A 191 -1.67 19.01 8.28
CA GLU A 191 -1.17 18.61 6.96
C GLU A 191 -1.32 17.08 6.80
N PRO A 192 -2.26 16.60 5.96
CA PRO A 192 -2.45 15.18 5.76
C PRO A 192 -1.21 14.50 5.14
N PHE A 193 -0.95 13.25 5.51
CA PHE A 193 0.14 12.42 4.98
C PHE A 193 1.54 12.93 5.28
N LYS A 194 1.70 13.86 6.23
CA LYS A 194 2.98 14.50 6.51
C LYS A 194 4.07 13.50 6.94
N PRO A 195 3.87 12.56 7.89
CA PRO A 195 4.88 11.54 8.20
C PRO A 195 5.17 10.62 7.01
N PHE A 196 4.12 10.09 6.37
CA PHE A 196 4.24 9.20 5.21
C PHE A 196 5.04 9.82 4.06
N THR A 197 4.68 11.03 3.62
CA THR A 197 5.29 11.70 2.47
C THR A 197 6.73 12.15 2.72
N ASN A 198 7.13 12.36 3.98
CA ASN A 198 8.54 12.63 4.32
C ASN A 198 9.39 11.35 4.33
N ARG A 199 8.79 10.20 4.68
CA ARG A 199 9.51 8.93 4.85
C ARG A 199 9.55 8.07 3.60
N TYR A 200 8.47 8.02 2.82
CA TYR A 200 8.31 7.10 1.68
C TYR A 200 8.06 7.86 0.39
N HIS A 201 9.14 8.12 -0.36
CA HIS A 201 9.03 8.79 -1.65
C HIS A 201 8.54 7.84 -2.75
N THR A 202 7.72 8.38 -3.65
CA THR A 202 7.19 7.67 -4.82
C THR A 202 7.68 8.31 -6.13
N PRO A 203 7.75 7.57 -7.24
CA PRO A 203 8.23 8.09 -8.52
C PRO A 203 7.16 8.90 -9.28
N TYR A 204 6.27 9.61 -8.57
CA TYR A 204 5.07 10.23 -9.14
C TYR A 204 5.33 11.24 -10.27
N LYS A 205 6.46 11.93 -10.25
CA LYS A 205 6.87 12.85 -11.32
C LYS A 205 7.12 12.11 -12.64
N ALA A 206 7.64 10.88 -12.60
CA ALA A 206 7.91 10.07 -13.79
C ALA A 206 6.61 9.65 -14.51
N SER A 207 5.50 9.52 -13.78
CA SER A 207 4.17 9.32 -14.35
C SER A 207 3.43 10.60 -14.69
N GLY A 208 4.05 11.77 -14.58
CA GLY A 208 3.40 13.07 -14.83
C GLY A 208 2.31 13.41 -13.81
N SER A 209 2.34 12.79 -12.63
CA SER A 209 1.49 13.18 -11.51
C SER A 209 2.04 14.42 -10.81
N ILE A 210 1.18 15.15 -10.12
CA ILE A 210 1.54 16.31 -9.30
C ILE A 210 1.58 15.98 -7.80
N SER A 211 1.27 14.74 -7.41
CA SER A 211 1.19 14.30 -6.01
C SER A 211 1.84 12.93 -5.84
N PRO A 212 2.56 12.69 -4.72
CA PRO A 212 3.15 11.39 -4.43
C PRO A 212 2.12 10.29 -4.19
N LEU A 213 0.85 10.65 -3.94
CA LEU A 213 -0.19 9.72 -3.50
C LEU A 213 -0.88 8.96 -4.65
N TRP A 214 -0.78 9.46 -5.88
CA TRP A 214 -1.28 8.77 -7.07
C TRP A 214 -0.25 8.85 -8.19
N TYR A 215 0.12 7.70 -8.73
CA TYR A 215 1.19 7.59 -9.71
C TYR A 215 1.09 6.28 -10.47
N SER A 216 1.95 6.10 -11.46
CA SER A 216 2.07 4.83 -12.17
C SER A 216 3.52 4.45 -12.37
N ILE A 217 3.75 3.16 -12.57
CA ILE A 217 5.04 2.63 -12.98
C ILE A 217 4.84 1.54 -14.02
N LYS A 218 5.85 1.35 -14.87
CA LYS A 218 6.00 0.13 -15.67
C LYS A 218 7.10 -0.72 -15.07
N ARG A 219 6.83 -2.00 -14.85
CA ARG A 219 7.83 -2.98 -14.39
C ARG A 219 7.63 -4.30 -15.13
N ALA A 220 8.65 -4.72 -15.87
CA ALA A 220 8.57 -5.87 -16.78
C ALA A 220 7.30 -5.80 -17.66
N SER A 221 6.43 -6.81 -17.61
CA SER A 221 5.20 -6.88 -18.40
C SER A 221 3.98 -6.19 -17.76
N ALA A 222 4.15 -5.47 -16.63
CA ALA A 222 3.05 -4.86 -15.89
C ALA A 222 3.08 -3.33 -15.96
N TYR A 223 1.91 -2.75 -16.23
CA TYR A 223 1.57 -1.35 -16.02
C TYR A 223 0.79 -1.24 -14.72
N ILE A 224 1.34 -0.56 -13.73
CA ILE A 224 0.77 -0.50 -12.38
C ILE A 224 0.32 0.94 -12.15
N ILE A 225 -0.95 1.13 -11.84
CA ILE A 225 -1.55 2.42 -11.46
C ILE A 225 -1.84 2.37 -9.97
N VAL A 226 -1.30 3.33 -9.21
CA VAL A 226 -1.56 3.52 -7.78
C VAL A 226 -2.48 4.73 -7.61
N MET A 227 -3.58 4.54 -6.89
CA MET A 227 -4.60 5.55 -6.63
C MET A 227 -4.66 5.91 -5.15
N SER A 228 -5.18 7.11 -4.84
CA SER A 228 -5.35 7.59 -3.46
C SER A 228 -6.83 7.78 -3.13
N CYS A 229 -7.33 6.96 -2.20
CA CYS A 229 -8.71 6.99 -1.72
C CYS A 229 -9.04 8.23 -0.89
N TYR A 230 -8.04 8.82 -0.25
CA TYR A 230 -8.22 9.90 0.72
C TYR A 230 -7.74 11.26 0.18
N SER A 231 -7.42 11.31 -1.11
CA SER A 231 -7.21 12.55 -1.87
C SER A 231 -8.47 12.93 -2.64
N SER A 232 -8.59 14.19 -3.05
CA SER A 232 -9.69 14.58 -3.94
C SER A 232 -9.65 13.80 -5.28
N TYR A 233 -10.75 13.12 -5.61
CA TYR A 233 -10.89 12.30 -6.83
C TYR A 233 -12.17 12.60 -7.63
N GLY A 234 -12.95 13.61 -7.25
CA GLY A 234 -14.13 14.03 -8.01
C GLY A 234 -13.81 14.54 -9.42
N VAL A 235 -14.84 14.70 -10.26
CA VAL A 235 -14.67 15.23 -11.61
C VAL A 235 -13.90 16.55 -11.59
N TYR A 236 -12.94 16.69 -12.49
CA TYR A 236 -12.02 17.84 -12.63
C TYR A 236 -10.94 18.01 -11.54
N THR A 237 -10.90 17.17 -10.51
CA THR A 237 -9.78 17.14 -9.56
C THR A 237 -8.46 16.73 -10.24
N PRO A 238 -7.30 17.03 -9.63
CA PRO A 238 -6.00 16.63 -10.19
C PRO A 238 -5.87 15.12 -10.41
N GLN A 239 -6.27 14.30 -9.43
CA GLN A 239 -6.21 12.83 -9.55
C GLN A 239 -7.09 12.33 -10.71
N TYR A 240 -8.34 12.82 -10.80
CA TYR A 240 -9.26 12.45 -11.89
C TYR A 240 -8.70 12.80 -13.27
N LYS A 241 -8.16 14.02 -13.43
CA LYS A 241 -7.57 14.48 -14.70
C LYS A 241 -6.32 13.67 -15.07
N TRP A 242 -5.48 13.35 -14.09
CA TRP A 242 -4.29 12.53 -14.28
C TRP A 242 -4.68 11.11 -14.70
N LEU A 243 -5.56 10.45 -13.94
CA LEU A 243 -5.98 9.07 -14.19
C LEU A 243 -6.61 8.89 -15.57
N ARG A 244 -7.44 9.86 -16.00
CA ARG A 244 -8.05 9.84 -17.34
C ARG A 244 -7.00 9.81 -18.45
N LYS A 245 -5.90 10.55 -18.29
CA LYS A 245 -4.77 10.55 -19.23
C LYS A 245 -3.94 9.28 -19.09
N GLU A 246 -3.80 8.78 -17.87
CA GLU A 246 -2.99 7.61 -17.58
C GLU A 246 -3.51 6.34 -18.24
N PHE A 247 -4.83 6.11 -18.21
CA PHE A 247 -5.45 5.00 -18.95
C PHE A 247 -5.23 5.08 -20.47
N GLN A 248 -5.05 6.27 -21.03
CA GLN A 248 -4.75 6.44 -22.46
C GLN A 248 -3.29 6.12 -22.81
N ARG A 249 -2.39 6.10 -21.81
CA ARG A 249 -0.96 5.79 -22.00
C ARG A 249 -0.66 4.30 -21.93
N VAL A 250 -1.61 3.49 -21.48
CA VAL A 250 -1.42 2.04 -21.36
C VAL A 250 -1.26 1.42 -22.76
N ASN A 251 -0.08 0.87 -23.02
CA ASN A 251 0.19 0.09 -24.22
C ASN A 251 0.24 -1.41 -23.87
N ARG A 252 -0.84 -2.14 -24.18
CA ARG A 252 -0.97 -3.57 -23.86
C ARG A 252 -0.01 -4.48 -24.63
N THR A 253 0.56 -4.00 -25.73
CA THR A 253 1.60 -4.74 -26.48
C THR A 253 2.96 -4.65 -25.78
N GLU A 254 3.20 -3.58 -25.02
CA GLU A 254 4.42 -3.41 -24.21
C GLU A 254 4.25 -4.04 -22.82
N THR A 255 3.16 -3.68 -22.13
CA THR A 255 2.83 -4.14 -20.78
C THR A 255 1.44 -4.79 -20.80
N PRO A 256 1.36 -6.11 -21.07
CA PRO A 256 0.08 -6.80 -21.21
C PRO A 256 -0.71 -6.92 -19.90
N TRP A 257 -0.09 -6.75 -18.73
CA TRP A 257 -0.79 -6.73 -17.44
C TRP A 257 -1.07 -5.28 -17.00
N LEU A 258 -2.32 -4.93 -16.73
CA LEU A 258 -2.76 -3.66 -16.15
C LEU A 258 -3.31 -3.93 -14.76
N ILE A 259 -2.58 -3.43 -13.78
CA ILE A 259 -2.83 -3.63 -12.35
C ILE A 259 -3.19 -2.27 -11.74
N VAL A 260 -4.24 -2.24 -10.93
CA VAL A 260 -4.60 -1.06 -10.13
C VAL A 260 -4.42 -1.36 -8.66
N LEU A 261 -3.75 -0.47 -7.93
CA LEU A 261 -3.64 -0.50 -6.47
C LEU A 261 -4.48 0.65 -5.90
N VAL A 262 -5.31 0.33 -4.91
CA VAL A 262 -6.18 1.25 -4.19
C VAL A 262 -6.22 0.78 -2.74
N HIS A 263 -6.40 1.66 -1.76
CA HIS A 263 -6.50 1.20 -0.36
C HIS A 263 -7.92 0.70 -0.06
N CYS A 264 -8.93 1.56 -0.26
CA CYS A 264 -10.34 1.20 -0.06
C CYS A 264 -10.87 0.28 -1.19
N PRO A 265 -11.36 -0.93 -0.87
CA PRO A 265 -11.91 -1.85 -1.86
C PRO A 265 -13.22 -1.31 -2.46
N PHE A 266 -13.37 -1.45 -3.79
CA PHE A 266 -14.64 -1.15 -4.47
C PHE A 266 -15.69 -2.24 -4.23
N TYR A 267 -15.24 -3.47 -3.98
CA TYR A 267 -16.11 -4.60 -3.66
C TYR A 267 -15.53 -5.33 -2.45
N HIS A 268 -16.35 -5.47 -1.42
CA HIS A 268 -16.12 -6.40 -0.33
C HIS A 268 -17.46 -6.73 0.34
N SER A 269 -17.53 -7.87 1.02
CA SER A 269 -18.75 -8.38 1.69
C SER A 269 -18.67 -8.36 3.22
N TYR A 270 -17.59 -7.83 3.77
CA TYR A 270 -17.40 -7.67 5.22
C TYR A 270 -18.18 -6.48 5.78
N VAL A 271 -18.60 -6.59 7.04
CA VAL A 271 -19.34 -5.55 7.78
C VAL A 271 -18.48 -4.32 8.03
N HIS A 272 -17.20 -4.53 8.38
CA HIS A 272 -16.27 -3.44 8.61
C HIS A 272 -15.97 -2.72 7.29
N HIS A 273 -16.02 -1.39 7.30
CA HIS A 273 -15.87 -0.51 6.13
C HIS A 273 -16.90 -0.69 5.00
N TYR A 274 -18.05 -1.33 5.29
CA TYR A 274 -19.05 -1.63 4.26
C TYR A 274 -19.48 -0.37 3.48
N MET A 275 -19.36 -0.45 2.16
CA MET A 275 -19.70 0.61 1.20
C MET A 275 -18.82 1.87 1.24
N GLU A 276 -17.70 1.90 1.97
CA GLU A 276 -16.81 3.08 2.00
C GLU A 276 -16.20 3.39 0.62
N GLY A 277 -15.94 2.37 -0.20
CA GLY A 277 -15.39 2.53 -1.56
C GLY A 277 -16.39 2.99 -2.63
N GLU A 278 -17.68 3.10 -2.32
CA GLU A 278 -18.75 3.29 -3.31
C GLU A 278 -18.62 4.59 -4.11
N THR A 279 -18.23 5.69 -3.47
CA THR A 279 -18.08 6.99 -4.14
C THR A 279 -17.01 6.97 -5.23
N MET A 280 -15.91 6.24 -4.97
CA MET A 280 -14.81 6.07 -5.91
C MET A 280 -15.15 5.04 -6.98
N ARG A 281 -15.87 3.96 -6.62
CA ARG A 281 -16.40 2.96 -7.55
C ARG A 281 -17.30 3.59 -8.61
N VAL A 282 -18.29 4.39 -8.21
CA VAL A 282 -19.22 5.06 -9.13
C VAL A 282 -18.50 5.91 -10.17
N LEU A 283 -17.36 6.52 -9.82
CA LEU A 283 -16.59 7.36 -10.73
C LEU A 283 -15.67 6.57 -11.67
N TYR A 284 -15.02 5.50 -11.17
CA TYR A 284 -13.90 4.89 -11.88
C TYR A 284 -14.12 3.46 -12.37
N GLU A 285 -15.11 2.73 -11.85
CA GLU A 285 -15.38 1.34 -12.26
C GLU A 285 -15.57 1.23 -13.78
N GLN A 286 -16.35 2.14 -14.37
CA GLN A 286 -16.56 2.16 -15.82
C GLN A 286 -15.26 2.31 -16.61
N TRP A 287 -14.28 3.04 -16.08
CA TRP A 287 -12.98 3.19 -16.73
C TRP A 287 -12.15 1.93 -16.60
N PHE A 288 -12.25 1.20 -15.48
CA PHE A 288 -11.55 -0.06 -15.28
C PHE A 288 -12.08 -1.12 -16.25
N VAL A 289 -13.41 -1.20 -16.39
CA VAL A 289 -14.08 -2.09 -17.34
C VAL A 289 -13.71 -1.73 -18.78
N LYS A 290 -13.79 -0.43 -19.14
CA LYS A 290 -13.46 0.04 -20.50
C LYS A 290 -12.01 -0.21 -20.87
N SER A 291 -11.08 0.00 -19.93
CA SER A 291 -9.65 -0.21 -20.12
C SER A 291 -9.23 -1.67 -19.93
N LYS A 292 -10.17 -2.57 -19.60
CA LYS A 292 -9.92 -4.00 -19.34
C LYS A 292 -8.79 -4.20 -18.32
N VAL A 293 -8.90 -3.51 -17.17
CA VAL A 293 -8.01 -3.75 -16.02
C VAL A 293 -8.07 -5.24 -15.65
N ASP A 294 -6.91 -5.87 -15.49
CA ASP A 294 -6.85 -7.32 -15.23
C ASP A 294 -7.14 -7.63 -13.77
N VAL A 295 -6.61 -6.81 -12.86
CA VAL A 295 -6.81 -6.98 -11.41
C VAL A 295 -6.71 -5.64 -10.69
N VAL A 296 -7.55 -5.49 -9.67
CA VAL A 296 -7.48 -4.40 -8.68
C VAL A 296 -7.14 -5.04 -7.34
N PHE A 297 -6.09 -4.55 -6.69
CA PHE A 297 -5.73 -4.97 -5.33
C PHE A 297 -6.08 -3.87 -4.33
N ALA A 298 -6.65 -4.28 -3.21
CA ALA A 298 -7.05 -3.41 -2.10
C ALA A 298 -6.70 -4.00 -0.73
N GLY A 299 -6.53 -3.11 0.24
CA GLY A 299 -6.35 -3.41 1.67
C GLY A 299 -7.59 -2.98 2.46
N HIS A 300 -7.38 -2.26 3.57
CA HIS A 300 -8.37 -1.58 4.42
C HIS A 300 -9.24 -2.54 5.25
N VAL A 301 -9.83 -3.54 4.60
CA VAL A 301 -10.55 -4.61 5.28
C VAL A 301 -9.52 -5.65 5.74
N HIS A 302 -9.43 -5.88 7.04
CA HIS A 302 -8.49 -6.82 7.68
C HIS A 302 -8.88 -8.29 7.48
N ALA A 303 -9.06 -8.68 6.22
CA ALA A 303 -9.43 -10.02 5.81
C ALA A 303 -9.01 -10.26 4.35
N TYR A 304 -9.20 -11.50 3.89
CA TYR A 304 -9.01 -11.84 2.48
C TYR A 304 -10.36 -11.97 1.78
N GLU A 305 -10.46 -11.37 0.58
CA GLU A 305 -11.59 -11.56 -0.33
C GLU A 305 -11.10 -11.59 -1.77
N ARG A 306 -11.78 -12.37 -2.61
CA ARG A 306 -11.56 -12.40 -4.06
C ARG A 306 -12.89 -12.43 -4.77
N SER A 307 -13.18 -11.38 -5.52
CA SER A 307 -14.39 -11.31 -6.34
C SER A 307 -14.29 -12.18 -7.58
N TYR A 308 -15.45 -12.54 -8.14
CA TYR A 308 -15.54 -12.96 -9.54
C TYR A 308 -15.35 -11.75 -10.46
N LEU A 309 -15.21 -11.99 -11.76
CA LEU A 309 -15.32 -10.90 -12.74
C LEU A 309 -16.75 -10.34 -12.72
N LEU A 310 -16.93 -9.25 -11.99
CA LEU A 310 -18.17 -8.51 -11.93
C LEU A 310 -18.21 -7.58 -13.15
N CYS A 311 -19.01 -7.95 -14.16
CA CYS A 311 -19.40 -7.00 -15.21
C CYS A 311 -20.45 -6.07 -14.57
N PRO A 312 -20.45 -4.75 -14.85
CA PRO A 312 -21.40 -3.87 -14.22
C PRO A 312 -22.81 -4.39 -14.48
N GLN A 313 -23.57 -4.60 -13.39
CA GLN A 313 -25.02 -4.64 -13.49
C GLN A 313 -25.40 -3.39 -14.28
N VAL A 314 -26.10 -3.61 -15.39
CA VAL A 314 -26.69 -2.57 -16.22
C VAL A 314 -27.29 -1.53 -15.28
N ILE A 315 -26.74 -0.32 -15.28
CA ILE A 315 -27.41 0.83 -14.67
C ILE A 315 -28.65 1.05 -15.55
N ILE A 316 -29.75 0.40 -15.20
CA ILE A 316 -31.08 0.77 -15.67
C ILE A 316 -31.43 2.02 -14.87
N ASN A 317 -31.13 3.18 -15.45
CA ASN A 317 -31.77 4.42 -15.01
C ASN A 317 -33.24 4.32 -15.41
N TYR A 318 -34.15 4.39 -14.44
CA TYR A 318 -35.55 4.72 -14.68
C TYR A 318 -35.73 6.22 -14.88
#